data_AF-A0A6L7A8U7-F1
#
_entry.id   AF-A0A6L7A8U7-F1
#
_cell.length_a   1.000
_cell.length_b   1.000
_cell.length_c   1.000
_cell.angle_alpha   90.00
_cell.angle_beta   90.00
_cell.angle_gamma   90.00
#
_symmetry.space_group_name_H-M   'P 1'
#
loop_
_entity.id
_entity.type
_entity.pdbx_description
1 polymer ?
#
loop_
_entity_poly.entity_id
_entity_poly.type
_entity_poly.pdbx_seq_one_letter_code
_entity_poly.pdbx_strand_id
1 'polypeptide(L)'
;RFFRIVAQERGWRLAKNYAVGMLFLNKDPELAAAARRIVEEELQRETLSIVGWRDVPTNEGVLGEIALSSLPHIEQIFVNAPAGWRPRDMERRLFIARRRIEKRLEADKDFYVCSLSNLVNIYKGLCMPADLPRFYLDLADLRLESAICLFHQRFSTNTVPRWPLAQPFRYLAHNGEINTITGNRQWARARTYKFQTPLIPDLHDAAPFVNETGSDSSSMDNMLELLLAGGMDIIRAMRLLVPPAWQNNPDMDPELRAFFD
;
A
#
# COMPACT_ATOMS: atom_id res chain seq x y z
N ARG A 1 -19.06 3.54 -1.60
CA ARG A 1 -20.33 3.22 -2.30
C ARG A 1 -20.11 2.17 -3.39
N PHE A 2 -19.28 2.47 -4.40
CA PHE A 2 -18.84 1.57 -5.46
C PHE A 2 -18.66 0.10 -5.06
N PHE A 3 -17.73 -0.21 -4.15
CA PHE A 3 -17.42 -1.58 -3.75
C PHE A 3 -18.58 -2.36 -3.13
N ARG A 4 -19.57 -1.68 -2.53
CA ARG A 4 -20.79 -2.36 -2.04
C ARG A 4 -21.68 -2.78 -3.20
N ILE A 5 -21.75 -1.96 -4.25
CA ILE A 5 -22.52 -2.27 -5.46
C ILE A 5 -21.85 -3.43 -6.20
N VAL A 6 -20.53 -3.36 -6.41
CA VAL A 6 -19.73 -4.44 -7.00
C VAL A 6 -19.92 -5.76 -6.24
N ALA A 7 -19.94 -5.72 -4.91
CA ALA A 7 -20.21 -6.92 -4.12
C ALA A 7 -21.65 -7.44 -4.31
N GLN A 8 -22.65 -6.54 -4.32
CA GLN A 8 -24.06 -6.92 -4.55
C GLN A 8 -24.28 -7.55 -5.93
N GLU A 9 -23.66 -7.02 -6.98
CA GLU A 9 -23.69 -7.57 -8.34
C GLU A 9 -23.14 -9.01 -8.41
N ARG A 10 -22.25 -9.36 -7.48
CA ARG A 10 -21.67 -10.71 -7.34
C ARG A 10 -22.39 -11.58 -6.29
N GLY A 11 -23.49 -11.10 -5.72
CA GLY A 11 -24.21 -11.80 -4.65
C GLY A 11 -23.45 -11.86 -3.32
N TRP A 12 -22.43 -11.02 -3.14
CA TRP A 12 -21.62 -10.98 -1.93
C TRP A 12 -22.19 -10.02 -0.88
N ARG A 13 -21.96 -10.35 0.39
CA ARG A 13 -22.38 -9.53 1.53
C ARG A 13 -21.17 -8.91 2.23
N LEU A 14 -21.02 -7.59 2.09
CA LEU A 14 -20.03 -6.82 2.83
C LEU A 14 -20.57 -6.35 4.19
N ALA A 15 -19.75 -6.51 5.21
CA ALA A 15 -19.99 -5.98 6.55
C ALA A 15 -20.00 -4.44 6.54
N LYS A 16 -20.29 -3.84 7.70
CA LYS A 16 -20.14 -2.38 7.87
C LYS A 16 -18.66 -1.97 7.71
N ASN A 17 -17.76 -2.73 8.32
CA ASN A 17 -16.32 -2.57 8.23
C ASN A 17 -15.76 -3.67 7.32
N TYR A 18 -15.33 -3.29 6.12
CA TYR A 18 -14.77 -4.18 5.10
C TYR A 18 -13.58 -3.50 4.45
N ALA A 19 -12.68 -4.29 3.85
CA ALA A 19 -11.52 -3.81 3.12
C ALA A 19 -11.47 -4.42 1.73
N VAL A 20 -10.75 -3.73 0.86
CA VAL A 20 -10.42 -4.21 -0.48
C VAL A 20 -8.89 -4.23 -0.59
N GLY A 21 -8.34 -5.37 -0.96
CA GLY A 21 -6.98 -5.48 -1.42
C GLY A 21 -6.93 -5.30 -2.92
N MET A 22 -5.98 -4.53 -3.44
CA MET A 22 -5.62 -4.45 -4.85
C MET A 22 -4.26 -5.11 -5.02
N LEU A 23 -4.21 -6.21 -5.78
CA LEU A 23 -3.05 -7.06 -5.90
C LEU A 23 -2.65 -7.22 -7.36
N PHE A 24 -1.34 -7.23 -7.58
CA PHE A 24 -0.71 -7.75 -8.77
C PHE A 24 -0.29 -9.18 -8.47
N LEU A 25 -0.76 -10.10 -9.30
CA LEU A 25 -0.43 -11.53 -9.24
C LEU A 25 0.40 -11.91 -10.46
N ASN A 26 1.08 -13.05 -10.35
CA ASN A 26 1.83 -13.62 -11.46
C ASN A 26 0.90 -13.96 -12.64
N LYS A 27 1.44 -13.93 -13.87
CA LYS A 27 0.72 -14.40 -15.08
C LYS A 27 0.57 -15.92 -15.10
N ASP A 28 1.50 -16.63 -14.46
CA ASP A 28 1.41 -18.09 -14.29
C ASP A 28 0.25 -18.42 -13.34
N PRO A 29 -0.77 -19.18 -13.80
CA PRO A 29 -1.94 -19.53 -13.00
C PRO A 29 -1.61 -20.30 -11.71
N GLU A 30 -0.57 -21.12 -11.69
CA GLU A 30 -0.18 -21.90 -10.53
C GLU A 30 0.46 -21.01 -9.46
N LEU A 31 1.35 -20.10 -9.87
CA LEU A 31 1.93 -19.09 -8.98
C LEU A 31 0.85 -18.13 -8.46
N ALA A 32 -0.06 -17.69 -9.32
CA ALA A 32 -1.20 -16.86 -8.92
C ALA A 32 -2.09 -17.60 -7.90
N ALA A 33 -2.41 -18.87 -8.13
CA ALA A 33 -3.19 -19.67 -7.19
C ALA A 33 -2.47 -19.86 -5.84
N ALA A 34 -1.16 -20.10 -5.87
CA ALA A 34 -0.34 -20.17 -4.65
C ALA A 34 -0.35 -18.84 -3.88
N ALA A 35 -0.20 -17.72 -4.58
CA ALA A 35 -0.27 -16.39 -3.98
C ALA A 35 -1.63 -16.10 -3.36
N ARG A 36 -2.75 -16.43 -4.05
CA ARG A 36 -4.11 -16.29 -3.48
C ARG A 36 -4.26 -17.09 -2.19
N ARG A 37 -3.80 -18.36 -2.17
CA ARG A 37 -3.84 -19.20 -0.95
C ARG A 37 -3.08 -18.56 0.20
N ILE A 38 -1.87 -18.07 -0.03
CA ILE A 38 -1.06 -17.40 0.99
C ILE A 38 -1.75 -16.13 1.50
N VAL A 39 -2.32 -15.33 0.60
CA VAL A 39 -3.09 -14.12 0.94
C VAL A 39 -4.29 -14.48 1.83
N GLU A 40 -5.07 -15.47 1.45
CA GLU A 40 -6.23 -15.94 2.21
C GLU A 40 -5.84 -16.46 3.59
N GLU A 41 -4.81 -17.31 3.68
CA GLU A 41 -4.30 -17.86 4.95
C GLU A 41 -3.89 -16.75 5.92
N GLU A 42 -3.13 -15.76 5.45
CA GLU A 42 -2.65 -14.68 6.31
C GLU A 42 -3.77 -13.73 6.75
N LEU A 43 -4.77 -13.50 5.90
CA LEU A 43 -5.95 -12.70 6.25
C LEU A 43 -6.87 -13.44 7.23
N GLN A 44 -7.07 -14.75 7.03
CA GLN A 44 -7.84 -15.59 7.95
C GLN A 44 -7.15 -15.74 9.30
N ARG A 45 -5.81 -15.81 9.32
CA ARG A 45 -5.01 -15.76 10.55
C ARG A 45 -5.23 -14.47 11.33
N GLU A 46 -5.56 -13.38 10.64
CA GLU A 46 -5.99 -12.11 11.23
C GLU A 46 -7.48 -12.04 11.58
N THR A 47 -8.20 -13.17 11.54
CA THR A 47 -9.65 -13.28 11.77
C THR A 47 -10.51 -12.52 10.76
N LEU A 48 -9.93 -12.08 9.65
CA LEU A 48 -10.65 -11.41 8.56
C LEU A 48 -11.36 -12.47 7.71
N SER A 49 -12.65 -12.28 7.48
CA SER A 49 -13.43 -13.21 6.65
C SER A 49 -13.28 -12.85 5.18
N ILE A 50 -12.82 -13.81 4.37
CA ILE A 50 -12.72 -13.65 2.92
C ILE A 50 -14.13 -13.65 2.33
N VAL A 51 -14.43 -12.62 1.54
CA VAL A 51 -15.71 -12.49 0.83
C VAL A 51 -15.58 -13.03 -0.59
N GLY A 52 -14.48 -12.71 -1.28
CA GLY A 52 -14.21 -13.22 -2.61
C GLY A 52 -13.14 -12.44 -3.37
N TRP A 53 -12.72 -13.01 -4.48
CA TRP A 53 -11.78 -12.43 -5.44
C TRP A 53 -12.50 -11.91 -6.68
N ARG A 54 -12.04 -10.75 -7.15
CA ARG A 54 -12.57 -10.04 -8.31
C ARG A 54 -11.43 -9.72 -9.26
N ASP A 55 -11.47 -10.25 -10.46
CA ASP A 55 -10.66 -9.72 -11.56
C ASP A 55 -11.04 -8.25 -11.79
N VAL A 56 -10.02 -7.39 -11.82
CA VAL A 56 -10.22 -5.97 -12.08
C VAL A 56 -10.43 -5.78 -13.58
N PRO A 57 -11.54 -5.14 -14.00
CA PRO A 57 -11.80 -4.96 -15.41
C PRO A 57 -10.79 -3.96 -16.01
N THR A 58 -9.96 -4.47 -16.93
CA THR A 58 -8.92 -3.71 -17.62
C THR A 58 -9.11 -3.73 -19.14
N ASN A 59 -8.58 -2.71 -19.83
CA ASN A 59 -8.49 -2.65 -21.28
C ASN A 59 -7.01 -2.62 -21.71
N GLU A 60 -6.47 -3.80 -22.00
CA GLU A 60 -5.07 -3.98 -22.37
C GLU A 60 -4.69 -3.30 -23.69
N GLY A 61 -5.65 -3.05 -24.59
CA GLY A 61 -5.41 -2.41 -25.89
C GLY A 61 -4.93 -0.96 -25.82
N VAL A 62 -4.97 -0.36 -24.62
CA VAL A 62 -4.45 1.00 -24.36
C VAL A 62 -2.95 0.98 -24.03
N LEU A 63 -2.41 -0.18 -23.65
CA LEU A 63 -1.01 -0.30 -23.23
C LEU A 63 -0.06 -0.45 -24.42
N GLY A 64 1.10 0.21 -24.32
CA GLY A 64 2.22 -0.07 -25.22
C GLY A 64 2.87 -1.42 -24.93
N GLU A 65 3.64 -1.95 -25.89
CA GLU A 65 4.26 -3.29 -25.83
C GLU A 65 5.07 -3.55 -24.55
N ILE A 66 5.85 -2.57 -24.09
CA ILE A 66 6.67 -2.68 -22.88
C ILE A 66 5.78 -2.89 -21.63
N ALA A 67 4.69 -2.12 -21.52
CA ALA A 67 3.77 -2.23 -20.41
C ALA A 67 3.00 -3.56 -20.45
N LEU A 68 2.55 -3.97 -21.64
CA LEU A 68 1.80 -5.20 -21.86
C LEU A 68 2.64 -6.46 -21.59
N SER A 69 3.91 -6.47 -22.02
CA SER A 69 4.81 -7.61 -21.78
C SER A 69 5.00 -7.92 -20.29
N SER A 70 4.93 -6.89 -19.44
CA SER A 70 5.09 -6.98 -17.99
C SER A 70 3.79 -6.83 -17.19
N LEU A 71 2.63 -6.74 -17.85
CA LEU A 71 1.31 -6.56 -17.23
C LEU A 71 1.00 -7.69 -16.23
N PRO A 72 0.89 -7.44 -14.91
CA PRO A 72 0.50 -8.48 -13.97
C PRO A 72 -0.97 -8.87 -14.14
N HIS A 73 -1.35 -10.04 -13.62
CA HIS A 73 -2.77 -10.34 -13.43
C HIS A 73 -3.30 -9.49 -12.27
N ILE A 74 -4.32 -8.67 -12.50
CA ILE A 74 -4.77 -7.67 -11.53
C ILE A 74 -6.08 -8.12 -10.89
N GLU A 75 -6.02 -8.42 -9.60
CA GLU A 75 -7.17 -8.85 -8.83
C GLU A 75 -7.40 -8.01 -7.58
N GLN A 76 -8.66 -7.96 -7.17
CA GLN A 76 -9.09 -7.42 -5.90
C GLN A 76 -9.58 -8.55 -4.99
N ILE A 77 -9.19 -8.50 -3.72
CA ILE A 77 -9.77 -9.35 -2.67
C ILE A 77 -10.65 -8.51 -1.75
N PHE A 78 -11.84 -9.01 -1.44
CA PHE A 78 -12.76 -8.37 -0.51
C PHE A 78 -12.75 -9.14 0.81
N VAL A 79 -12.62 -8.41 1.92
CA VAL A 79 -12.62 -9.01 3.26
C VAL A 79 -13.47 -8.24 4.24
N ASN A 80 -14.11 -8.95 5.16
CA ASN A 80 -14.89 -8.38 6.25
C ASN A 80 -14.12 -8.46 7.57
N ALA A 81 -14.17 -7.39 8.35
CA ALA A 81 -13.72 -7.43 9.73
C ALA A 81 -14.75 -8.15 10.63
N PRO A 82 -14.31 -8.77 11.73
CA PRO A 82 -15.19 -9.23 12.79
C PRO A 82 -16.09 -8.12 13.34
N ALA A 83 -17.24 -8.51 13.90
CA ALA A 83 -18.12 -7.57 14.58
C ALA A 83 -17.40 -6.92 15.77
N GLY A 84 -17.62 -5.61 15.96
CA GLY A 84 -17.03 -4.82 17.04
C GLY A 84 -15.67 -4.18 16.73
N TRP A 85 -14.99 -4.59 15.65
CA TRP A 85 -13.73 -3.94 15.25
C TRP A 85 -13.95 -2.53 14.72
N ARG A 86 -13.17 -1.57 15.23
CA ARG A 86 -13.16 -0.21 14.68
C ARG A 86 -12.37 -0.20 13.37
N PRO A 87 -12.61 0.75 12.46
CA PRO A 87 -11.88 0.85 11.20
C PRO A 87 -10.36 0.85 11.37
N ARG A 88 -9.83 1.57 12.38
CA ARG A 88 -8.40 1.62 12.67
C ARG A 88 -7.82 0.30 13.18
N ASP A 89 -8.62 -0.52 13.87
CA ASP A 89 -8.15 -1.82 14.34
C ASP A 89 -7.99 -2.77 13.14
N MET A 90 -8.92 -2.71 12.18
CA MET A 90 -8.81 -3.43 10.91
C MET A 90 -7.56 -3.03 10.12
N GLU A 91 -7.28 -1.72 9.96
CA GLU A 91 -6.08 -1.25 9.24
C GLU A 91 -4.78 -1.81 9.83
N ARG A 92 -4.67 -1.89 11.16
CA ARG A 92 -3.48 -2.45 11.82
C ARG A 92 -3.31 -3.93 11.51
N ARG A 93 -4.39 -4.70 11.52
CA ARG A 93 -4.32 -6.15 11.23
C ARG A 93 -4.09 -6.40 9.74
N LEU A 94 -4.66 -5.59 8.85
CA LEU A 94 -4.36 -5.61 7.42
C LEU A 94 -2.88 -5.28 7.15
N PHE A 95 -2.32 -4.30 7.86
CA PHE A 95 -0.88 -4.00 7.80
C PHE A 95 -0.04 -5.23 8.16
N ILE A 96 -0.34 -5.90 9.27
CA ILE A 96 0.37 -7.12 9.69
C ILE A 96 0.21 -8.26 8.68
N ALA A 97 -1.02 -8.57 8.25
CA ALA A 97 -1.27 -9.59 7.24
C ALA A 97 -0.45 -9.32 5.99
N ARG A 98 -0.51 -8.10 5.45
CA ARG A 98 0.22 -7.71 4.25
C ARG A 98 1.73 -7.90 4.41
N ARG A 99 2.33 -7.49 5.54
CA ARG A 99 3.78 -7.68 5.75
C ARG A 99 4.16 -9.17 5.81
N ARG A 100 3.32 -10.02 6.39
CA ARG A 100 3.55 -11.48 6.38
C ARG A 100 3.36 -12.10 5.00
N ILE A 101 2.35 -11.66 4.24
CA ILE A 101 2.12 -12.04 2.84
C ILE A 101 3.34 -11.70 1.99
N GLU A 102 3.81 -10.44 2.05
CA GLU A 102 4.99 -9.97 1.30
C GLU A 102 6.25 -10.79 1.63
N LYS A 103 6.45 -11.19 2.90
CA LYS A 103 7.56 -12.06 3.31
C LYS A 103 7.43 -13.48 2.74
N ARG A 104 6.24 -14.07 2.79
CA ARG A 104 5.99 -15.43 2.28
C ARG A 104 6.09 -15.51 0.76
N LEU A 105 5.87 -14.40 0.06
CA LEU A 105 5.90 -14.29 -1.39
C LEU A 105 7.13 -13.54 -1.92
N GLU A 106 8.18 -13.36 -1.12
CA GLU A 106 9.39 -12.61 -1.51
C GLU A 106 10.07 -13.18 -2.77
N ALA A 107 9.96 -14.49 -2.99
CA ALA A 107 10.52 -15.17 -4.15
C ALA A 107 9.76 -14.86 -5.45
N ASP A 108 8.46 -14.58 -5.38
CA ASP A 108 7.64 -14.19 -6.54
C ASP A 108 7.82 -12.70 -6.82
N LYS A 109 8.62 -12.37 -7.83
CA LYS A 109 8.97 -10.98 -8.16
C LYS A 109 7.85 -10.21 -8.85
N ASP A 110 6.80 -10.88 -9.30
CA ASP A 110 5.65 -10.27 -9.97
C ASP A 110 4.46 -10.08 -9.02
N PHE A 111 4.45 -10.78 -7.88
CA PHE A 111 3.51 -10.55 -6.81
C PHE A 111 3.75 -9.19 -6.13
N TYR A 112 2.68 -8.39 -5.98
CA TYR A 112 2.75 -7.13 -5.25
C TYR A 112 1.39 -6.69 -4.71
N VAL A 113 1.35 -6.24 -3.45
CA VAL A 113 0.15 -5.65 -2.85
C VAL A 113 0.16 -4.14 -3.04
N CYS A 114 -0.63 -3.61 -3.97
CA CYS A 114 -0.77 -2.17 -4.20
C CYS A 114 -1.36 -1.47 -2.99
N SER A 115 -2.50 -1.98 -2.53
CA SER A 115 -3.18 -1.54 -1.32
C SER A 115 -3.91 -2.73 -0.70
N LEU A 116 -4.10 -2.69 0.62
CA LEU A 116 -4.93 -3.64 1.36
C LEU A 116 -5.47 -2.89 2.58
N SER A 117 -6.62 -2.23 2.39
CA SER A 117 -7.11 -1.21 3.31
C SER A 117 -8.63 -1.08 3.24
N ASN A 118 -9.24 -0.61 4.34
CA ASN A 118 -10.62 -0.15 4.40
C ASN A 118 -10.79 1.36 4.15
N LEU A 119 -9.69 2.10 3.94
CA LEU A 119 -9.66 3.55 3.70
C LEU A 119 -9.19 3.92 2.30
N VAL A 120 -8.19 3.21 1.79
CA VAL A 120 -7.46 3.59 0.56
C VAL A 120 -7.50 2.44 -0.45
N ASN A 121 -7.71 2.77 -1.72
CA ASN A 121 -7.51 1.85 -2.85
C ASN A 121 -6.66 2.55 -3.92
N ILE A 122 -5.74 1.80 -4.54
CA ILE A 122 -4.72 2.34 -5.44
C ILE A 122 -4.85 1.70 -6.81
N TYR A 123 -5.26 2.51 -7.78
CA TYR A 123 -5.18 2.19 -9.21
C TYR A 123 -3.90 2.80 -9.78
N LYS A 124 -2.95 1.96 -10.15
CA LYS A 124 -1.66 2.38 -10.72
C LYS A 124 -1.21 1.43 -11.82
N GLY A 125 -0.37 1.89 -12.72
CA GLY A 125 0.11 1.05 -13.83
C GLY A 125 1.14 1.75 -14.71
N LEU A 126 1.65 1.02 -15.69
CA LEU A 126 2.59 1.53 -16.68
C LEU A 126 1.85 2.08 -17.90
N CYS A 127 1.15 3.20 -17.74
CA CYS A 127 0.45 3.88 -18.84
C CYS A 127 0.60 5.40 -18.73
N MET A 128 0.26 6.11 -19.80
CA MET A 128 0.18 7.57 -19.75
C MET A 128 -0.95 8.00 -18.81
N PRO A 129 -0.83 9.12 -18.08
CA PRO A 129 -1.86 9.55 -17.14
C PRO A 129 -3.25 9.69 -17.78
N ALA A 130 -3.32 10.18 -19.02
CA ALA A 130 -4.56 10.34 -19.77
C ALA A 130 -5.24 8.99 -20.11
N ASP A 131 -4.49 7.91 -20.10
CA ASP A 131 -4.93 6.57 -20.47
C ASP A 131 -5.30 5.72 -19.25
N LEU A 132 -4.94 6.14 -18.03
CA LEU A 132 -5.25 5.39 -16.81
C LEU A 132 -6.76 5.12 -16.64
N PRO A 133 -7.68 6.08 -16.89
CA PRO A 133 -9.12 5.80 -16.82
C PRO A 133 -9.65 4.94 -17.97
N ARG A 134 -8.91 4.85 -19.08
CA ARG A 134 -9.24 3.98 -20.20
C ARG A 134 -8.75 2.55 -19.97
N PHE A 135 -7.62 2.42 -19.27
CA PHE A 135 -7.05 1.13 -18.88
C PHE A 135 -7.86 0.49 -17.76
N TYR A 136 -8.10 1.18 -16.64
CA TYR A 136 -8.93 0.65 -15.55
C TYR A 136 -10.39 1.07 -15.72
N LEU A 137 -11.25 0.14 -16.13
CA LEU A 137 -12.65 0.45 -16.45
C LEU A 137 -13.44 0.92 -15.22
N ASP A 138 -13.02 0.52 -14.01
CA ASP A 138 -13.57 1.02 -12.74
C ASP A 138 -13.46 2.55 -12.61
N LEU A 139 -12.37 3.15 -13.12
CA LEU A 139 -12.16 4.60 -13.01
C LEU A 139 -13.09 5.41 -13.91
N ALA A 140 -13.69 4.77 -14.93
CA ALA A 140 -14.72 5.38 -15.75
C ALA A 140 -16.15 5.22 -15.17
N ASP A 141 -16.30 4.45 -14.09
CA ASP A 141 -17.59 4.21 -13.46
C ASP A 141 -17.99 5.39 -12.55
N LEU A 142 -19.10 6.06 -12.88
CA LEU A 142 -19.62 7.21 -12.13
C LEU A 142 -19.98 6.88 -10.67
N ARG A 143 -20.10 5.60 -10.31
CA ARG A 143 -20.37 5.15 -8.94
C ARG A 143 -19.12 5.16 -8.07
N LEU A 144 -17.92 5.25 -8.68
CA LEU A 144 -16.65 5.39 -7.98
C LEU A 144 -16.44 6.84 -7.55
N GLU A 145 -16.85 7.11 -6.32
CA GLU A 145 -16.72 8.41 -5.67
C GLU A 145 -15.65 8.35 -4.57
N SER A 146 -14.84 9.40 -4.44
CA SER A 146 -13.89 9.57 -3.35
C SER A 146 -13.93 11.01 -2.83
N ALA A 147 -13.69 11.19 -1.53
CA ALA A 147 -13.53 12.52 -0.93
C ALA A 147 -12.16 13.14 -1.25
N ILE A 148 -11.14 12.30 -1.46
CA ILE A 148 -9.75 12.72 -1.71
C ILE A 148 -9.18 11.84 -2.83
N CYS A 149 -8.42 12.44 -3.75
CA CYS A 149 -7.68 11.74 -4.78
C CYS A 149 -6.22 12.21 -4.76
N LEU A 150 -5.29 11.27 -4.77
CA LEU A 150 -3.86 11.52 -4.92
C LEU A 150 -3.39 10.86 -6.22
N PHE A 151 -2.75 11.63 -7.09
CA PHE A 151 -2.23 11.15 -8.36
C PHE A 151 -0.73 11.41 -8.46
N HIS A 152 -0.06 10.63 -9.29
CA HIS A 152 1.37 10.75 -9.51
C HIS A 152 1.75 10.28 -10.91
N GLN A 153 2.65 11.03 -11.55
CA GLN A 153 3.31 10.59 -12.78
C GLN A 153 4.82 10.53 -12.52
N ARG A 154 5.41 9.36 -12.72
CA ARG A 154 6.85 9.15 -12.50
C ARG A 154 7.61 9.34 -13.82
N PHE A 155 8.65 10.16 -13.79
CA PHE A 155 9.74 10.09 -14.77
C PHE A 155 10.88 9.27 -14.17
N SER A 156 11.26 8.18 -14.84
CA SER A 156 12.36 7.31 -14.40
C SER A 156 13.52 7.44 -15.37
N THR A 157 14.65 7.95 -14.91
CA THR A 157 15.89 8.08 -15.71
C THR A 157 16.78 6.83 -15.66
N ASN A 158 16.55 5.92 -14.70
CA ASN A 158 17.55 4.91 -14.32
C ASN A 158 17.05 3.46 -14.16
N THR A 159 15.78 3.16 -14.45
CA THR A 159 15.23 1.79 -14.27
C THR A 159 14.32 1.36 -15.41
N VAL A 160 14.41 0.08 -15.79
CA VAL A 160 13.40 -0.60 -16.62
C VAL A 160 12.04 -0.46 -15.92
N PRO A 161 10.98 -0.04 -16.62
CA PRO A 161 9.70 0.22 -15.99
C PRO A 161 9.12 -1.09 -15.41
N ARG A 162 8.75 -1.06 -14.14
CA ARG A 162 8.08 -2.17 -13.45
C ARG A 162 6.80 -1.68 -12.79
N TRP A 163 5.72 -2.44 -12.96
CA TRP A 163 4.39 -2.14 -12.42
C TRP A 163 4.38 -1.81 -10.92
N PRO A 164 5.07 -2.55 -10.03
CA PRO A 164 5.10 -2.24 -8.60
C PRO A 164 5.71 -0.87 -8.26
N LEU A 165 6.60 -0.36 -9.12
CA LEU A 165 7.31 0.91 -8.93
C LEU A 165 6.50 2.14 -9.39
N ALA A 166 5.36 1.93 -10.06
CA ALA A 166 4.41 3.01 -10.28
C ALA A 166 3.90 3.52 -8.92
N GLN A 167 3.56 4.81 -8.87
CA GLN A 167 3.02 5.49 -7.69
C GLN A 167 1.59 5.96 -7.99
N PRO A 168 0.75 6.22 -6.97
CA PRO A 168 1.06 6.32 -5.53
C PRO A 168 1.51 5.02 -4.86
N PHE A 169 2.24 5.17 -3.74
CA PHE A 169 2.34 4.13 -2.71
C PHE A 169 1.16 4.26 -1.72
N ARG A 170 1.20 3.56 -0.57
CA ARG A 170 0.01 3.37 0.28
C ARG A 170 -0.49 4.68 0.89
N TYR A 171 0.42 5.54 1.28
CA TYR A 171 0.14 6.85 1.88
C TYR A 171 0.83 8.00 1.15
N LEU A 172 1.77 7.71 0.25
CA LEU A 172 2.67 8.72 -0.30
C LEU A 172 2.79 8.68 -1.83
N ALA A 173 2.82 9.86 -2.42
CA ALA A 173 3.29 10.12 -3.79
C ALA A 173 4.46 11.11 -3.72
N HIS A 174 5.62 10.71 -4.25
CA HIS A 174 6.87 11.43 -4.09
C HIS A 174 7.43 11.90 -5.43
N ASN A 175 7.51 13.22 -5.60
CA ASN A 175 8.28 13.85 -6.65
C ASN A 175 9.63 14.30 -6.09
N GLY A 176 10.66 13.50 -6.28
CA GLY A 176 12.01 13.79 -5.81
C GLY A 176 12.88 12.54 -5.70
N GLU A 177 14.04 12.71 -5.08
CA GLU A 177 14.99 11.64 -4.78
C GLU A 177 15.49 11.80 -3.35
N ILE A 178 15.50 10.72 -2.58
CA ILE A 178 16.00 10.69 -1.20
C ILE A 178 17.48 10.30 -1.21
N ASN A 179 18.36 11.29 -1.30
CA ASN A 179 19.81 11.09 -1.41
C ASN A 179 20.44 10.38 -0.18
N THR A 180 19.74 10.34 0.95
CA THR A 180 20.19 9.69 2.20
C THR A 180 19.63 8.28 2.39
N ILE A 181 18.98 7.70 1.37
CA ILE A 181 18.18 6.48 1.51
C ILE A 181 18.95 5.29 2.10
N THR A 182 20.21 5.08 1.69
CA THR A 182 21.04 3.99 2.22
C THR A 182 21.20 4.11 3.74
N GLY A 183 21.53 5.30 4.24
CA GLY A 183 21.64 5.58 5.66
C GLY A 183 20.31 5.39 6.39
N ASN A 184 19.21 5.90 5.81
CA ASN A 184 17.87 5.77 6.40
C ASN A 184 17.44 4.30 6.56
N ARG A 185 17.69 3.46 5.55
CA ARG A 185 17.41 2.02 5.60
C ARG A 185 18.22 1.32 6.70
N GLN A 186 19.52 1.62 6.79
CA GLN A 186 20.38 1.04 7.82
C GLN A 186 19.95 1.48 9.22
N TRP A 187 19.56 2.75 9.41
CA TRP A 187 19.05 3.24 10.69
C TRP A 187 17.71 2.58 11.08
N ALA A 188 16.79 2.42 10.12
CA ALA A 188 15.53 1.71 10.34
C ALA A 188 15.78 0.27 10.78
N ARG A 189 16.68 -0.45 10.09
CA ARG A 189 17.09 -1.82 10.44
C ARG A 189 17.72 -1.88 11.84
N ALA A 190 18.72 -1.06 12.11
CA ALA A 190 19.43 -1.05 13.40
C ALA A 190 18.51 -0.71 14.58
N ARG A 191 17.45 0.08 14.35
CA ARG A 191 16.47 0.48 15.37
C ARG A 191 15.23 -0.40 15.39
N THR A 192 15.15 -1.48 14.60
CA THR A 192 13.98 -2.39 14.53
C THR A 192 13.48 -2.79 15.92
N TYR A 193 14.39 -3.14 16.83
CA TYR A 193 14.05 -3.58 18.19
C TYR A 193 13.39 -2.50 19.07
N LYS A 194 13.54 -1.22 18.71
CA LYS A 194 12.95 -0.08 19.46
C LYS A 194 11.48 0.16 19.08
N PHE A 195 11.02 -0.31 17.93
CA PHE A 195 9.64 -0.11 17.50
C PHE A 195 8.72 -1.07 18.24
N GLN A 196 7.97 -0.53 19.19
CA GLN A 196 7.01 -1.26 19.98
C GLN A 196 5.76 -0.40 20.20
N THR A 197 4.58 -1.03 20.22
CA THR A 197 3.33 -0.34 20.54
C THR A 197 2.36 -1.35 21.14
N PRO A 198 1.57 -0.97 22.17
CA PRO A 198 0.51 -1.84 22.68
C PRO A 198 -0.62 -2.07 21.65
N LEU A 199 -0.68 -1.24 20.59
CA LEU A 199 -1.69 -1.35 19.54
C LEU A 199 -1.44 -2.53 18.58
N ILE A 200 -0.20 -3.00 18.50
CA ILE A 200 0.24 -4.11 17.65
C ILE A 200 1.27 -4.94 18.43
N PRO A 201 0.83 -5.82 19.34
CA PRO A 201 1.73 -6.57 20.21
C PRO A 201 2.72 -7.49 19.46
N ASP A 202 2.31 -7.97 18.29
CA ASP A 202 3.06 -8.84 17.37
C ASP A 202 3.79 -8.06 16.27
N LEU A 203 4.06 -6.75 16.49
CA LEU A 203 4.65 -5.89 15.46
C LEU A 203 5.94 -6.45 14.85
N HIS A 204 6.79 -7.10 15.64
CA HIS A 204 8.06 -7.63 15.16
C HIS A 204 7.93 -8.74 14.10
N ASP A 205 6.77 -9.42 14.01
CA ASP A 205 6.51 -10.41 12.95
C ASP A 205 6.49 -9.75 11.56
N ALA A 206 6.18 -8.45 11.50
CA ALA A 206 6.14 -7.65 10.28
C ALA A 206 7.50 -7.08 9.84
N ALA A 207 8.57 -7.29 10.63
CA ALA A 207 9.92 -6.88 10.24
C ALA A 207 10.46 -7.72 9.06
N PRO A 208 11.33 -7.18 8.19
CA PRO A 208 11.87 -5.81 8.21
C PRO A 208 10.77 -4.77 7.92
N PHE A 209 10.83 -3.58 8.51
CA PHE A 209 9.74 -2.59 8.36
C PHE A 209 9.83 -1.73 7.12
N VAL A 210 11.02 -1.60 6.55
CA VAL A 210 11.27 -0.86 5.32
C VAL A 210 11.96 -1.77 4.33
N ASN A 211 11.70 -1.57 3.05
CA ASN A 211 12.41 -2.28 2.00
C ASN A 211 13.90 -1.88 2.01
N GLU A 212 14.80 -2.87 1.97
CA GLU A 212 16.26 -2.63 1.97
C GLU A 212 16.80 -2.30 0.57
N THR A 213 16.00 -2.56 -0.48
CA THR A 213 16.35 -2.31 -1.88
C THR A 213 15.17 -1.67 -2.64
N GLY A 214 15.41 -1.28 -3.90
CA GLY A 214 14.38 -0.70 -4.76
C GLY A 214 14.14 0.79 -4.50
N SER A 215 12.91 1.25 -4.73
CA SER A 215 12.55 2.67 -4.65
C SER A 215 12.76 3.24 -3.24
N ASP A 216 13.41 4.39 -3.20
CA ASP A 216 13.58 5.24 -2.04
C ASP A 216 12.23 5.70 -1.44
N SER A 217 11.34 6.15 -2.29
CA SER A 217 9.99 6.63 -2.01
C SER A 217 9.13 5.51 -1.42
N SER A 218 9.31 4.27 -1.92
CA SER A 218 8.68 3.07 -1.35
C SER A 218 9.15 2.80 0.09
N SER A 219 10.43 3.04 0.38
CA SER A 219 10.99 2.84 1.73
C SER A 219 10.47 3.89 2.71
N MET A 220 10.33 5.14 2.26
CA MET A 220 9.71 6.21 3.04
C MET A 220 8.23 5.92 3.33
N ASP A 221 7.47 5.46 2.33
CA ASP A 221 6.07 5.05 2.50
C ASP A 221 5.92 3.92 3.53
N ASN A 222 6.81 2.92 3.53
CA ASN A 222 6.77 1.84 4.54
C ASN A 222 7.00 2.35 5.96
N MET A 223 7.95 3.28 6.14
CA MET A 223 8.19 3.87 7.45
C MET A 223 7.00 4.74 7.89
N LEU A 224 6.43 5.55 6.99
CA LEU A 224 5.24 6.33 7.29
C LEU A 224 4.08 5.43 7.74
N GLU A 225 3.82 4.37 6.99
CA GLU A 225 2.79 3.39 7.31
C GLU A 225 3.02 2.70 8.67
N LEU A 226 4.27 2.35 9.01
CA LEU A 226 4.63 1.82 10.33
C LEU A 226 4.24 2.80 11.45
N LEU A 227 4.58 4.09 11.30
CA LEU A 227 4.29 5.12 12.31
C LEU A 227 2.77 5.32 12.47
N LEU A 228 2.03 5.34 11.36
CA LEU A 228 0.57 5.46 11.36
C LEU A 228 -0.11 4.23 11.99
N ALA A 229 0.32 3.02 11.64
CA ALA A 229 -0.18 1.78 12.24
C ALA A 229 0.12 1.74 13.75
N GLY A 230 1.29 2.28 14.14
CA GLY A 230 1.72 2.49 15.51
C GLY A 230 0.92 3.53 16.30
N GLY A 231 0.02 4.28 15.64
CA GLY A 231 -0.91 5.22 16.27
C GLY A 231 -0.53 6.69 16.15
N MET A 232 0.55 7.04 15.44
CA MET A 232 0.86 8.44 15.17
C MET A 232 -0.13 9.05 14.18
N ASP A 233 -0.40 10.35 14.34
CA ASP A 233 -1.07 11.12 13.30
C ASP A 233 -0.11 11.41 12.13
N ILE A 234 -0.68 11.64 10.95
CA ILE A 234 0.11 11.84 9.72
C ILE A 234 0.98 13.10 9.77
N ILE A 235 0.53 14.17 10.44
CA ILE A 235 1.28 15.42 10.51
C ILE A 235 2.53 15.21 11.37
N ARG A 236 2.39 14.58 12.53
CA ARG A 236 3.51 14.21 13.40
C ARG A 236 4.45 13.23 12.72
N ALA A 237 3.92 12.18 12.08
CA ALA A 237 4.76 11.20 11.38
C ALA A 237 5.59 11.88 10.27
N MET A 238 4.99 12.77 9.48
CA MET A 238 5.71 13.52 8.45
C MET A 238 6.76 14.46 9.02
N ARG A 239 6.49 15.14 10.15
CA ARG A 239 7.49 15.98 10.84
C ARG A 239 8.70 15.18 11.34
N LEU A 240 8.51 13.91 11.70
CA LEU A 240 9.62 13.03 12.11
C LEU A 240 10.43 12.53 10.91
N LEU A 241 9.77 12.24 9.78
CA LEU A 241 10.43 11.70 8.59
C LEU A 241 11.13 12.78 7.75
N VAL A 242 10.53 13.95 7.65
CA VAL A 242 11.03 15.09 6.86
C VAL A 242 10.92 16.36 7.72
N PRO A 243 11.75 16.49 8.77
CA PRO A 243 11.77 17.68 9.60
C PRO A 243 12.23 18.89 8.77
N PRO A 244 11.67 20.09 8.98
CA PRO A 244 12.21 21.32 8.42
C PRO A 244 13.61 21.61 9.02
N ALA A 245 14.40 22.45 8.38
CA ALA A 245 15.61 22.98 9.00
C ALA A 245 15.23 23.86 10.22
N TRP A 246 15.52 23.40 11.43
CA TRP A 246 14.97 23.99 12.67
C TRP A 246 16.02 24.58 13.62
N GLN A 247 17.25 24.03 13.67
CA GLN A 247 18.24 24.32 14.72
C GLN A 247 18.60 25.81 14.90
N ASN A 248 18.65 26.58 13.81
CA ASN A 248 19.04 28.00 13.83
C ASN A 248 17.94 28.94 13.34
N ASN A 249 16.67 28.55 13.45
CA ASN A 249 15.56 29.40 13.04
C ASN A 249 15.16 30.34 14.21
N PRO A 250 15.47 31.66 14.14
CA PRO A 250 15.17 32.60 15.23
C PRO A 250 13.66 32.83 15.40
N ASP A 251 12.88 32.60 14.35
CA ASP A 251 11.43 32.83 14.33
C ASP A 251 10.63 31.56 14.69
N MET A 252 11.32 30.45 15.02
CA MET A 252 10.65 29.22 15.41
C MET A 252 10.19 29.28 16.85
N ASP A 253 8.89 29.00 17.04
CA ASP A 253 8.28 28.86 18.36
C ASP A 253 9.07 27.87 19.25
N PRO A 254 9.35 28.21 20.53
CA PRO A 254 10.13 27.37 21.42
C PRO A 254 9.56 25.96 21.66
N GLU A 255 8.23 25.79 21.71
CA GLU A 255 7.62 24.47 21.88
C GLU A 255 7.82 23.61 20.62
N LEU A 256 7.70 24.24 19.45
CA LEU A 256 7.98 23.56 18.19
C LEU A 256 9.47 23.18 18.06
N ARG A 257 10.38 24.01 18.56
CA ARG A 257 11.81 23.68 18.63
C ARG A 257 12.06 22.49 19.55
N ALA A 258 11.49 22.51 20.76
CA ALA A 258 11.61 21.43 21.73
C ALA A 258 11.02 20.09 21.24
N PHE A 259 10.06 20.11 20.31
CA PHE A 259 9.57 18.90 19.65
C PHE A 259 10.63 18.26 18.73
N PHE A 260 11.54 19.05 18.15
CA PHE A 260 12.57 18.57 17.22
C PHE A 260 13.93 18.28 17.90
N ASP A 261 14.23 18.93 19.03
CA ASP A 261 15.37 18.62 19.92
C ASP A 261 15.28 17.18 20.47
#